data_AF-A0A644XZ57-F1
#
_entry.id   AF-A0A644XZ57-F1
#
_cell.length_a   1.000
_cell.length_b   1.000
_cell.length_c   1.000
_cell.angle_alpha   90.00
_cell.angle_beta   90.00
_cell.angle_gamma   90.00
#
_symmetry.space_group_name_H-M   'P 1'
#
loop_
_entity.id
_entity.type
_entity.pdbx_description
1 polymer ?
#
loop_
_entity_poly.entity_id
_entity_poly.type
_entity_poly.pdbx_seq_one_letter_code
_entity_poly.pdbx_strand_id
1 'polypeptide(L)'
;MKEACKYFIGTHDFSAFKSSGSSVKTNIRTISELYIENHDDIIKIYITGDGFLYNMVRIIVGTLIMVGNKKIDPSNIQVIIDKKNRKDSGICVPATGLVLEKVYY
;
A
#
# COMPACT_ATOMS: atom_id res chain seq x y z
N MET A 1 -8.03 -3.73 9.43
CA MET A 1 -6.78 -3.66 8.61
C MET A 1 -6.49 -4.97 7.89
N LYS A 2 -6.33 -6.11 8.58
CA LYS A 2 -5.98 -7.40 7.95
C LYS A 2 -6.86 -7.78 6.75
N GLU A 3 -8.18 -7.59 6.84
CA GLU A 3 -9.07 -7.88 5.71
C GLU A 3 -8.86 -6.97 4.49
N ALA A 4 -8.35 -5.75 4.68
CA ALA A 4 -8.10 -4.82 3.59
C ALA A 4 -6.86 -5.22 2.77
N CYS A 5 -5.96 -5.99 3.37
CA CYS A 5 -4.72 -6.44 2.76
C CYS A 5 -4.96 -7.22 1.47
N LYS A 6 -6.00 -8.07 1.46
CA LYS A 6 -6.32 -8.93 0.31
C LYS A 6 -6.62 -8.18 -0.98
N TYR A 7 -7.13 -6.95 -0.89
CA TYR A 7 -7.46 -6.14 -2.07
C TYR A 7 -6.22 -5.55 -2.74
N PHE A 8 -5.08 -5.48 -2.03
CA PHE A 8 -3.82 -5.05 -2.61
C PHE A 8 -3.09 -6.16 -3.36
N ILE A 9 -3.37 -7.43 -3.03
CA ILE A 9 -2.69 -8.59 -3.61
C ILE A 9 -3.11 -8.75 -5.09
N GLY A 10 -2.14 -9.07 -5.94
CA GLY A 10 -2.31 -9.22 -7.38
C GLY A 10 -1.72 -8.07 -8.18
N THR A 11 -2.01 -8.07 -9.49
CA THR A 11 -1.49 -7.09 -10.45
C THR A 11 -2.52 -5.99 -10.68
N HIS A 12 -2.16 -4.76 -10.31
CA HIS A 12 -3.07 -3.60 -10.37
C HIS A 12 -2.37 -2.37 -10.92
N ASP A 13 -3.18 -1.42 -11.39
CA ASP A 13 -2.72 -0.05 -11.65
C ASP A 13 -2.71 0.74 -10.34
N PHE A 14 -1.53 0.92 -9.77
CA PHE A 14 -1.34 1.60 -8.48
C PHE A 14 -1.21 3.13 -8.60
N SER A 15 -1.83 3.73 -9.63
CA SER A 15 -1.86 5.20 -9.81
C SER A 15 -2.38 5.95 -8.58
N ALA A 16 -3.35 5.39 -7.86
CA ALA A 16 -3.85 5.97 -6.61
C ALA A 16 -2.82 5.95 -5.47
N PHE A 17 -1.76 5.13 -5.57
CA PHE A 17 -0.76 4.91 -4.53
C PHE A 17 0.63 5.40 -4.96
N LYS A 18 0.70 6.49 -5.72
CA LYS A 18 1.97 7.06 -6.20
C LYS A 18 2.05 8.55 -5.90
N SER A 19 3.22 9.04 -5.51
CA SER A 19 3.51 10.47 -5.49
C SER A 19 3.90 11.00 -6.88
N SER A 20 3.57 12.26 -7.16
CA SER A 20 4.07 12.96 -8.34
C SER A 20 5.61 13.01 -8.37
N GLY A 21 6.18 13.16 -9.57
CA GLY A 21 7.64 13.30 -9.75
C GLY A 21 8.39 12.02 -10.11
N SER A 22 7.70 10.92 -10.39
CA SER A 22 8.32 9.66 -10.84
C SER A 22 8.09 9.42 -12.33
N SER A 23 9.20 9.22 -13.06
CA SER A 23 9.29 9.00 -14.52
C SER A 23 9.12 7.54 -14.97
N VAL A 24 8.46 6.71 -14.16
CA VAL A 24 8.19 5.30 -14.53
C VAL A 24 7.24 5.22 -15.73
N LYS A 25 7.52 4.28 -16.65
CA LYS A 25 6.72 4.04 -17.87
C LYS A 25 5.32 3.48 -17.59
N THR A 26 5.19 2.70 -16.51
CA THR A 26 3.92 2.08 -16.11
C THR A 26 3.72 2.16 -14.60
N ASN A 27 2.48 2.38 -14.19
CA ASN A 27 2.01 2.35 -12.81
C ASN A 27 1.47 0.97 -12.41
N ILE A 28 1.57 -0.02 -13.30
CA ILE A 28 1.17 -1.40 -13.02
C ILE A 28 2.27 -2.08 -12.20
N ARG A 29 1.91 -2.67 -11.06
CA ARG A 29 2.79 -3.49 -10.22
C ARG A 29 2.04 -4.71 -9.73
N THR A 30 2.78 -5.70 -9.27
CA THR A 30 2.24 -6.90 -8.65
C THR A 30 2.69 -6.96 -7.20
N ILE A 31 1.72 -6.98 -6.29
CA ILE A 31 1.97 -7.32 -4.88
C ILE A 31 1.67 -8.81 -4.74
N SER A 32 2.71 -9.60 -4.46
CA SER A 32 2.57 -11.05 -4.26
C SER A 32 2.08 -11.38 -2.85
N GLU A 33 2.44 -10.56 -1.87
CA GLU A 33 2.11 -10.80 -0.47
C GLU A 33 1.97 -9.48 0.28
N LEU A 34 0.93 -9.40 1.13
CA LEU A 34 0.75 -8.29 2.05
C LEU A 34 0.05 -8.78 3.32
N TYR A 35 0.73 -8.68 4.47
CA TYR A 35 0.19 -9.13 5.75
C TYR A 35 0.61 -8.21 6.91
N ILE A 36 -0.06 -8.41 8.04
CA ILE A 36 0.12 -7.61 9.25
C ILE A 36 0.35 -8.53 10.43
N GLU A 37 1.44 -8.30 11.14
CA GLU A 37 1.76 -8.96 12.40
C GLU A 37 1.63 -7.96 13.55
N ASN A 38 1.06 -8.42 14.66
CA ASN A 38 0.98 -7.63 15.89
C ASN A 38 2.01 -8.21 16.87
N HIS A 39 2.96 -7.39 17.29
CA HIS A 39 3.99 -7.71 18.27
C HIS A 39 3.84 -6.72 19.42
N ASP A 40 3.14 -7.13 20.48
CA ASP A 40 2.77 -6.27 21.61
C ASP A 40 2.13 -4.95 21.13
N ASP A 41 2.79 -3.81 21.40
CA ASP A 41 2.34 -2.47 21.03
C ASP A 41 2.77 -2.05 19.60
N ILE A 42 3.43 -2.94 18.86
CA ILE A 42 3.95 -2.66 17.51
C ILE A 42 3.18 -3.45 16.46
N ILE A 43 2.66 -2.74 15.46
CA ILE A 43 2.07 -3.34 14.27
C ILE A 43 3.11 -3.32 13.14
N LYS A 44 3.53 -4.51 12.70
CA LYS A 44 4.42 -4.67 11.55
C LYS A 44 3.60 -5.00 10.31
N ILE A 45 3.92 -4.32 9.20
CA ILE A 45 3.24 -4.50 7.92
C ILE A 45 4.30 -4.93 6.92
N TYR A 46 4.10 -6.10 6.32
CA TYR A 46 4.98 -6.69 5.34
C TYR A 46 4.33 -6.59 3.96
N ILE A 47 5.11 -6.15 2.97
CA ILE A 47 4.65 -6.01 1.58
C ILE A 47 5.74 -6.54 0.66
N THR A 48 5.39 -7.55 -0.14
CA THR A 48 6.26 -8.13 -1.16
C THR A 48 5.66 -7.88 -2.54
N GLY A 49 6.48 -7.48 -3.51
CA GLY A 49 6.04 -7.25 -4.88
C GLY A 49 7.19 -7.20 -5.88
N ASP A 50 6.83 -7.17 -7.17
CA ASP A 50 7.77 -7.11 -8.30
C ASP A 50 8.47 -5.75 -8.44
N GLY A 51 7.99 -4.75 -7.72
CA GLY A 51 8.56 -3.42 -7.62
C GLY A 51 7.56 -2.44 -7.01
N PHE A 52 8.06 -1.27 -6.61
CA PHE A 52 7.23 -0.26 -5.96
C PHE A 52 7.34 1.09 -6.68
N LEU A 53 6.22 1.81 -6.79
CA LEU A 53 6.20 3.19 -7.29
C LEU A 53 6.73 4.14 -6.20
N TYR A 54 7.06 5.37 -6.59
CA TYR A 54 7.54 6.37 -5.64
C TYR A 54 6.52 6.62 -4.51
N ASN A 55 6.96 6.43 -3.26
CA ASN A 55 6.17 6.45 -2.03
C ASN A 55 5.06 5.39 -1.89
N MET A 56 4.98 4.41 -2.79
CA MET A 56 3.86 3.46 -2.86
C MET A 56 3.57 2.74 -1.55
N VAL A 57 4.60 2.11 -0.98
CA VAL A 57 4.47 1.38 0.29
C VAL A 57 3.93 2.28 1.41
N ARG A 58 4.45 3.50 1.53
CA ARG A 58 4.03 4.47 2.55
C ARG A 58 2.59 4.95 2.36
N ILE A 59 2.13 5.08 1.12
CA ILE A 59 0.74 5.47 0.82
C ILE A 59 -0.22 4.30 1.07
N ILE A 60 0.18 3.06 0.73
CA ILE A 60 -0.58 1.85 1.07
C ILE A 60 -0.76 1.77 2.59
N VAL A 61 0.33 1.90 3.36
CA VAL A 61 0.28 1.90 4.83
C VAL A 61 -0.62 3.02 5.36
N GLY A 62 -0.52 4.24 4.83
CA GLY A 62 -1.42 5.34 5.22
C GLY A 62 -2.89 5.04 4.96
N THR A 63 -3.19 4.30 3.89
CA THR A 63 -4.56 3.89 3.54
C THR A 63 -5.05 2.76 4.46
N LEU A 64 -4.18 1.79 4.79
CA LEU A 64 -4.49 0.76 5.79
C LEU A 64 -4.78 1.37 7.17
N ILE A 65 -4.07 2.43 7.56
CA ILE A 65 -4.35 3.17 8.80
C ILE A 65 -5.75 3.82 8.76
N MET A 66 -6.21 4.34 7.62
CA MET A 66 -7.60 4.84 7.49
C MET A 66 -8.62 3.73 7.76
N VAL A 67 -8.38 2.52 7.23
CA VAL A 67 -9.21 1.34 7.54
C VAL A 67 -9.11 0.97 9.02
N GLY A 68 -7.91 0.95 9.59
CA GLY A 68 -7.69 0.64 11.00
C GLY A 68 -8.43 1.59 11.95
N ASN A 69 -8.48 2.86 11.58
CA ASN A 69 -9.21 3.91 12.29
C ASN A 69 -10.70 3.99 11.92
N LYS A 70 -11.23 3.01 11.17
CA LYS A 70 -12.64 2.95 10.73
C LYS A 70 -13.12 4.18 9.94
N LYS A 71 -12.21 4.89 9.27
CA LYS A 71 -12.56 6.02 8.40
C LYS A 71 -13.13 5.58 7.05
N ILE A 72 -12.75 4.38 6.60
CA ILE A 72 -13.24 3.73 5.38
C ILE A 72 -13.36 2.23 5.64
N ASP A 73 -14.22 1.55 4.87
CA ASP A 73 -14.36 0.10 4.93
C ASP A 73 -13.19 -0.60 4.20
N PRO A 74 -12.81 -1.83 4.61
CA PRO A 74 -11.80 -2.62 3.91
C PRO A 74 -12.08 -2.78 2.41
N SER A 75 -13.35 -2.92 2.01
CA SER A 75 -13.76 -3.05 0.61
C SER A 75 -13.54 -1.78 -0.21
N ASN A 76 -13.42 -0.60 0.42
CA ASN A 76 -13.14 0.63 -0.30
C ASN A 76 -11.74 0.62 -0.94
N ILE A 77 -10.82 -0.24 -0.49
CA ILE A 77 -9.49 -0.36 -1.12
C ILE A 77 -9.62 -0.71 -2.60
N GLN A 78 -10.50 -1.67 -2.95
CA GLN A 78 -10.73 -2.04 -4.35
C GLN A 78 -11.21 -0.82 -5.15
N VAL A 79 -12.16 -0.07 -4.60
CA VAL A 79 -12.69 1.14 -5.24
C VAL A 79 -11.59 2.19 -5.44
N ILE A 80 -10.67 2.37 -4.49
CA ILE A 80 -9.54 3.31 -4.60
C ILE A 80 -8.59 2.88 -5.71
N ILE A 81 -8.28 1.58 -5.80
CA ILE A 81 -7.45 1.00 -6.87
C ILE A 81 -8.12 1.27 -8.23
N ASP A 82 -9.41 0.96 -8.36
CA ASP A 82 -10.15 1.09 -9.62
C ASP A 82 -10.29 2.55 -10.07
N LYS A 83 -10.47 3.49 -9.12
CA LYS A 83 -10.55 4.92 -9.39
C LYS A 83 -9.23 5.54 -9.84
N LYS A 84 -8.10 4.93 -9.49
CA LYS A 84 -6.74 5.37 -9.89
C LYS A 84 -6.42 6.82 -9.47
N ASN A 85 -7.15 7.37 -8.50
CA ASN A 85 -7.05 8.76 -8.10
C ASN A 85 -6.33 8.89 -6.76
N ARG A 86 -5.19 9.58 -6.78
CA ARG A 86 -4.34 9.78 -5.60
C ARG A 86 -5.06 10.47 -4.43
N LYS A 87 -6.09 11.28 -4.69
CA LYS A 87 -6.85 11.96 -3.63
C LYS A 87 -7.67 11.00 -2.75
N ASP A 88 -7.96 9.80 -3.26
CA ASP A 88 -8.78 8.82 -2.57
C ASP A 88 -7.96 7.90 -1.65
N SER A 89 -6.63 7.94 -1.73
CA SER A 89 -5.73 7.15 -0.88
C SER A 89 -5.20 7.94 0.31
N GLY A 90 -4.68 7.21 1.30
CA GLY A 90 -4.15 7.79 2.53
C GLY A 90 -2.97 8.74 2.33
N ILE A 91 -2.59 9.39 3.42
CA ILE A 91 -1.40 10.24 3.46
C ILE A 91 -0.14 9.40 3.20
N CYS A 92 0.92 10.05 2.73
CA CYS A 92 2.25 9.44 2.73
C CYS A 92 2.78 9.48 4.16
N VAL A 93 2.72 8.36 4.89
CA VAL A 93 3.20 8.27 6.29
C VAL A 93 4.70 8.55 6.38
N PRO A 94 5.27 8.95 7.53
CA PRO A 94 6.71 9.18 7.68
C PRO A 94 7.58 7.99 7.22
N ALA A 95 8.81 8.27 6.77
CA ALA A 95 9.71 7.24 6.24
C ALA A 95 10.41 6.41 7.33
N THR A 96 10.40 6.88 8.58
CA THR A 96 11.16 6.32 9.70
C THR A 96 10.81 4.88 10.07
N GLY A 97 9.63 4.39 9.68
CA GLY A 97 9.19 3.01 9.89
C GLY A 97 9.36 2.08 8.68
N LEU A 98 9.90 2.56 7.56
CA LEU A 98 10.06 1.76 6.34
C LEU A 98 11.49 1.22 6.23
N VAL A 99 11.61 -0.10 6.07
CA VAL A 99 12.88 -0.79 5.85
C VAL A 99 12.74 -1.76 4.67
N LEU A 100 13.77 -1.84 3.83
CA LEU A 100 13.90 -2.90 2.83
C LEU A 100 14.42 -4.16 3.52
N GLU A 101 13.57 -5.17 3.66
CA GLU A 101 13.93 -6.41 4.36
C GLU A 101 14.71 -7.39 3.50
N LYS A 102 14.27 -7.63 2.25
CA LYS A 102 14.87 -8.64 1.38
C LYS A 102 14.65 -8.33 -0.10
N VAL A 103 15.60 -8.76 -0.93
CA VAL A 103 15.52 -8.74 -2.40
C VAL A 103 15.63 -10.18 -2.90
N TYR A 104 14.72 -10.58 -3.78
CA TYR A 104 14.70 -11.90 -4.42
C TYR A 104 15.29 -11.80 -5.83
N TYR A 105 16.03 -12.83 -6.25
CA TYR A 105 16.70 -12.94 -7.56
C TYR A 105 16.17 -14.14 -8.33
#